data_AF-A0AAI8VWD6-F1
#
_entry.id   AF-A0AAI8VWD6-F1
#
_cell.length_a   1.000
_cell.length_b   1.000
_cell.length_c   1.000
_cell.angle_alpha   90.00
_cell.angle_beta   90.00
_cell.angle_gamma   90.00
#
_symmetry.space_group_name_H-M   'P 1'
#
loop_
_entity.id
_entity.type
_entity.pdbx_description
1 polymer ?
#
loop_
_entity_poly.entity_id
_entity_poly.type
_entity_poly.pdbx_seq_one_letter_code
_entity_poly.pdbx_strand_id
1 'polypeptide(L)'
;MAGLPESDLDSASSMYSFIRTFGWIWGVTAPGIIFNAVFDQNRHRIPDPALREQVSGGQAYSFARQVHVVRDDYSTAVWSEVTDVYAESLRVIWWFGLAISLLFLLAVGGEKELELRKELETEYGLDDRAKGMEPSSTEIGSEKIGQPAAGA
;
A
#
# COMPACT_ATOMS: atom_id res chain seq x y z
N MET A 1 -8.16 8.71 6.35
CA MET A 1 -9.52 8.30 6.77
C MET A 1 -9.95 9.07 8.02
N ALA A 2 -9.74 10.40 8.07
CA ALA A 2 -9.87 11.19 9.30
C ALA A 2 -10.74 12.44 9.11
N GLY A 3 -11.73 12.42 8.21
CA GLY A 3 -12.60 13.58 7.99
C GLY A 3 -13.62 13.46 6.86
N LEU A 4 -14.19 12.28 6.62
CA LEU A 4 -15.28 12.09 5.66
C LEU A 4 -16.58 11.79 6.42
N PRO A 5 -17.75 12.30 5.98
CA PRO A 5 -19.04 11.89 6.55
C PRO A 5 -19.19 10.37 6.44
N GLU A 6 -19.94 9.73 7.35
CA GLU A 6 -20.03 8.25 7.40
C GLU A 6 -20.45 7.61 6.06
N SER A 7 -21.18 8.34 5.21
CA SER A 7 -21.53 7.92 3.83
C SER A 7 -20.33 7.65 2.92
N ASP A 8 -19.24 8.37 3.15
CA ASP A 8 -18.06 8.38 2.28
C ASP A 8 -16.94 7.52 2.85
N LEU A 9 -17.02 7.16 4.14
CA LEU A 9 -16.08 6.27 4.80
C LEU A 9 -16.19 4.83 4.27
N ASP A 10 -17.42 4.34 4.10
CA ASP A 10 -17.71 3.02 3.52
C ASP A 10 -17.20 2.95 2.07
N SER A 11 -17.47 4.01 1.29
CA SER A 11 -17.01 4.14 -0.09
C SER A 11 -15.48 4.21 -0.19
N ALA A 12 -14.83 4.99 0.68
CA ALA A 12 -13.37 5.12 0.72
C ALA A 12 -12.67 3.81 1.13
N SER A 13 -13.23 3.08 2.09
CA SER A 13 -12.71 1.77 2.53
C SER A 13 -12.85 0.71 1.43
N SER A 14 -14.00 0.70 0.74
CA SER A 14 -14.25 -0.16 -0.42
C SER A 14 -13.28 0.15 -1.56
N MET A 15 -13.08 1.43 -1.89
CA MET A 15 -12.16 1.88 -2.93
C MET A 15 -10.70 1.55 -2.60
N TYR A 16 -10.27 1.72 -1.34
CA TYR A 16 -8.94 1.30 -0.89
C TYR A 16 -8.74 -0.22 -1.07
N SER A 17 -9.73 -1.02 -0.68
CA SER A 17 -9.69 -2.48 -0.83
C SER A 17 -9.64 -2.91 -2.30
N PHE A 18 -10.37 -2.21 -3.17
CA PHE A 18 -10.34 -2.42 -4.62
C PHE A 18 -8.97 -2.11 -5.21
N ILE A 19 -8.40 -0.93 -4.93
CA ILE A 19 -7.08 -0.51 -5.43
C ILE A 19 -6.00 -1.49 -4.97
N ARG A 20 -6.03 -1.91 -3.71
CA ARG A 20 -5.10 -2.90 -3.16
C ARG A 20 -5.18 -4.23 -3.91
N THR A 21 -6.39 -4.76 -4.11
CA THR A 21 -6.60 -6.03 -4.82
C THR A 21 -6.19 -5.92 -6.29
N PHE A 22 -6.52 -4.81 -6.94
CA PHE A 22 -6.11 -4.53 -8.31
C PHE A 22 -4.58 -4.50 -8.44
N GLY A 23 -3.91 -3.81 -7.52
CA GLY A 23 -2.44 -3.74 -7.47
C GLY A 23 -1.78 -5.11 -7.29
N TRP A 24 -2.40 -6.02 -6.53
CA TRP A 24 -1.89 -7.40 -6.39
C TRP A 24 -1.97 -8.19 -7.69
N ILE A 25 -3.10 -8.11 -8.39
CA ILE A 25 -3.31 -8.83 -9.66
C ILE A 25 -2.36 -8.27 -10.72
N TRP A 26 -2.39 -6.96 -10.93
CA TRP A 26 -1.61 -6.32 -11.98
C TRP A 26 -0.12 -6.20 -11.66
N GLY A 27 0.25 -6.24 -10.38
CA GLY A 27 1.64 -6.19 -9.94
C GLY A 27 2.49 -7.37 -10.42
N VAL A 28 1.88 -8.53 -10.69
CA VAL A 28 2.58 -9.69 -11.27
C VAL A 28 2.27 -9.83 -12.77
N THR A 29 1.02 -9.61 -13.16
CA THR A 29 0.59 -9.81 -14.56
C THR A 29 1.25 -8.81 -15.51
N ALA A 30 1.33 -7.52 -15.18
CA ALA A 30 1.91 -6.53 -16.08
C ALA A 30 3.41 -6.76 -16.35
N PRO A 31 4.27 -6.99 -15.34
CA PRO A 31 5.66 -7.38 -15.57
C PRO A 31 5.82 -8.64 -16.43
N GLY A 32 4.97 -9.65 -16.22
CA GLY A 32 5.00 -10.88 -17.01
C GLY A 32 4.69 -10.66 -18.50
N ILE A 33 3.71 -9.79 -18.81
CA ILE A 33 3.38 -9.42 -20.20
C ILE A 33 4.55 -8.65 -20.82
N ILE A 34 5.07 -7.64 -20.12
CA ILE A 34 6.20 -6.82 -20.60
C ILE A 34 7.42 -7.70 -20.86
N PHE A 35 7.76 -8.58 -19.92
CA PHE A 35 8.87 -9.53 -20.05
C PHE A 35 8.75 -10.35 -21.33
N ASN A 36 7.60 -11.01 -21.55
CA ASN A 36 7.41 -11.86 -22.72
C ASN A 36 7.44 -11.05 -24.02
N ALA A 37 6.83 -9.86 -24.05
CA ALA A 37 6.85 -9.00 -25.22
C ALA A 37 8.27 -8.53 -25.59
N VAL A 38 9.09 -8.17 -24.61
CA VAL A 38 10.49 -7.77 -24.83
C VAL A 38 11.35 -8.97 -25.23
N PHE A 39 11.11 -10.13 -24.61
CA PHE A 39 11.80 -11.36 -24.94
C PHE A 39 11.53 -11.78 -26.39
N ASP A 40 10.26 -11.81 -26.81
CA ASP A 40 9.87 -12.18 -28.17
C ASP A 40 10.40 -11.20 -29.23
N GLN A 41 10.58 -9.91 -28.89
CA GLN A 41 11.25 -8.94 -29.75
C GLN A 41 12.73 -9.26 -29.95
N ASN A 42 13.43 -9.68 -28.88
CA ASN A 42 14.86 -9.93 -28.88
C ASN A 42 15.26 -11.37 -29.25
N ARG A 43 14.30 -12.29 -29.38
CA ARG A 43 14.53 -13.71 -29.71
C ARG A 43 15.30 -13.96 -31.02
N HIS A 44 15.29 -13.00 -31.94
CA HIS A 44 16.01 -13.09 -33.22
C HIS A 44 17.53 -13.21 -33.02
N ARG A 45 18.05 -12.74 -31.88
CA ARG A 45 19.47 -12.82 -31.50
C ARG A 45 19.91 -14.25 -31.17
N ILE A 46 19.00 -15.10 -30.68
CA ILE A 46 19.28 -16.51 -30.35
C ILE A 46 19.66 -17.25 -31.65
N PRO A 47 20.87 -17.83 -31.78
CA PRO A 47 21.33 -18.39 -33.04
C PRO A 47 20.59 -19.67 -33.44
N ASP A 48 20.19 -20.49 -32.47
CA ASP A 48 19.54 -21.78 -32.73
C ASP A 48 18.02 -21.62 -32.99
N PRO A 49 17.52 -21.99 -34.18
CA PRO A 49 16.11 -21.93 -34.51
C PRO A 49 15.24 -22.88 -33.67
N ALA A 50 15.74 -24.06 -33.27
CA ALA A 50 14.94 -25.02 -32.48
C ALA A 50 14.69 -24.47 -31.08
N LEU A 51 15.74 -23.93 -30.44
CA LEU A 51 15.60 -23.25 -29.16
C LEU A 51 14.72 -21.99 -29.26
N ARG A 52 14.86 -21.21 -30.34
CA ARG A 52 14.04 -20.02 -30.59
C ARG A 52 12.55 -20.33 -30.69
N GLU A 53 12.20 -21.49 -31.24
CA GLU A 53 10.80 -21.95 -31.33
C GLU A 53 10.27 -22.38 -29.96
N GLN A 54 11.08 -23.08 -29.15
CA GLN A 54 10.70 -23.50 -27.79
C GLN A 54 10.41 -22.33 -26.83
N VAL A 55 11.10 -21.20 -27.00
CA VAL A 55 10.91 -20.00 -26.16
C VAL A 55 9.91 -19.00 -26.74
N SER A 56 9.28 -19.31 -27.88
CA SER A 56 8.39 -18.39 -28.58
C SER A 56 7.00 -18.27 -27.94
N GLY A 57 6.31 -17.17 -28.21
CA GLY A 57 4.89 -17.02 -27.90
C GLY A 57 4.58 -16.96 -26.41
N GLY A 58 5.49 -16.36 -25.63
CA GLY A 58 5.34 -16.22 -24.18
C GLY A 58 5.75 -17.44 -23.35
N GLN A 59 6.39 -18.44 -23.96
CA GLN A 59 6.87 -19.66 -23.29
C GLN A 59 8.23 -19.46 -22.60
N ALA A 60 8.86 -18.28 -22.72
CA ALA A 60 10.14 -18.00 -22.08
C ALA A 60 10.10 -18.27 -20.56
N TYR A 61 9.03 -17.84 -19.88
CA TYR A 61 8.90 -18.09 -18.44
C TYR A 61 8.79 -19.60 -18.10
N SER A 62 8.08 -20.39 -18.93
CA SER A 62 7.93 -21.82 -18.70
C SER A 62 9.21 -22.59 -19.04
N PHE A 63 9.95 -22.14 -20.07
CA PHE A 63 11.24 -22.65 -20.50
C PHE A 63 12.32 -22.48 -19.43
N ALA A 64 12.32 -21.37 -18.69
CA ALA A 64 13.27 -21.11 -17.61
C ALA A 64 13.33 -22.25 -16.56
N ARG A 65 12.24 -23.03 -16.39
CA ARG A 65 12.21 -24.20 -15.50
C ARG A 65 12.92 -25.43 -16.08
N GLN A 66 12.96 -25.54 -17.40
CA GLN A 66 13.55 -26.67 -18.13
C GLN A 66 15.03 -26.44 -18.44
N VAL A 67 15.52 -25.21 -18.26
CA VAL A 67 16.91 -24.77 -18.45
C VAL A 67 17.94 -25.73 -17.86
N HIS A 68 17.72 -26.26 -16.66
CA HIS A 68 18.70 -27.14 -16.01
C HIS A 68 18.89 -28.48 -16.73
N VAL A 69 17.88 -28.92 -17.49
CA VAL A 69 17.91 -30.19 -18.24
C VAL A 69 18.51 -29.97 -19.63
N VAL A 70 18.15 -28.86 -20.29
CA VAL A 70 18.54 -28.62 -21.69
C VAL A 70 19.85 -27.88 -21.86
N ARG A 71 20.40 -27.28 -20.79
CA ARG A 71 21.63 -26.45 -20.86
C ARG A 71 22.82 -27.20 -21.44
N ASP A 72 23.02 -28.46 -21.02
CA ASP A 72 24.22 -29.23 -21.38
C ASP A 72 24.23 -29.66 -22.86
N ASP A 73 23.07 -29.57 -23.54
CA ASP A 73 22.93 -29.86 -24.96
C ASP A 73 23.41 -28.70 -25.87
N TYR A 74 23.62 -27.50 -25.31
CA TYR A 74 23.99 -26.29 -26.07
C TYR A 74 25.40 -25.79 -25.74
N SER A 75 26.05 -25.17 -26.71
CA SER A 75 27.34 -24.54 -26.50
C SER A 75 27.22 -23.30 -25.61
N THR A 76 28.30 -22.97 -24.90
CA THR A 76 28.38 -21.78 -24.04
C THR A 76 28.04 -20.48 -24.78
N ALA A 77 28.36 -20.39 -26.07
CA ALA A 77 28.09 -19.20 -26.89
C ALA A 77 26.59 -19.01 -27.21
N VAL A 78 25.86 -20.10 -27.45
CA VAL A 78 24.39 -20.02 -27.61
C VAL A 78 23.76 -19.63 -26.28
N TRP A 79 24.27 -20.19 -25.18
CA TRP A 79 23.72 -19.97 -23.85
C TRP A 79 23.97 -18.56 -23.30
N SER A 80 25.10 -17.95 -23.65
CA SER A 80 25.35 -16.55 -23.33
C SER A 80 24.33 -15.63 -24.00
N GLU A 81 23.99 -15.89 -25.26
CA GLU A 81 23.01 -15.06 -25.98
C GLU A 81 21.59 -15.21 -25.40
N VAL A 82 21.18 -16.45 -25.08
CA VAL A 82 19.90 -16.70 -24.40
C VAL A 82 19.84 -15.94 -23.08
N THR A 83 20.89 -16.07 -22.26
CA THR A 83 20.97 -15.40 -20.96
C THR A 83 20.93 -13.88 -21.11
N ASP A 84 21.60 -13.33 -22.12
CA ASP A 84 21.59 -11.88 -22.38
C ASP A 84 20.20 -11.38 -22.75
N VAL A 85 19.46 -12.11 -23.59
CA VAL A 85 18.07 -11.80 -23.94
C VAL A 85 17.14 -11.87 -22.69
N TYR A 86 17.34 -12.84 -21.80
CA TYR A 86 16.62 -12.89 -20.52
C TYR A 86 16.95 -11.68 -19.64
N ALA A 87 18.24 -11.36 -19.48
CA ALA A 87 18.70 -10.26 -18.66
C ALA A 87 18.19 -8.90 -19.16
N GLU A 88 18.20 -8.70 -20.48
CA GLU A 88 17.63 -7.53 -21.13
C GLU A 88 16.13 -7.38 -20.88
N SER A 89 15.38 -8.47 -21.02
CA SER A 89 13.95 -8.48 -20.77
C SER A 89 13.61 -8.16 -19.31
N LEU A 90 14.39 -8.69 -18.36
CA LEU A 90 14.24 -8.35 -16.93
C LEU A 90 14.63 -6.90 -16.62
N ARG A 91 15.63 -6.35 -17.31
CA ARG A 91 16.07 -4.94 -17.14
C ARG A 91 14.94 -3.96 -17.42
N VAL A 92 14.09 -4.25 -18.41
CA VAL A 92 12.93 -3.40 -18.75
C VAL A 92 11.89 -3.40 -17.62
N ILE A 93 11.72 -4.52 -16.91
CA ILE A 93 10.80 -4.60 -15.77
C ILE A 93 11.24 -3.65 -14.65
N TRP A 94 12.55 -3.55 -14.40
CA TRP A 94 13.09 -2.62 -13.41
C TRP A 94 12.79 -1.16 -13.78
N TRP A 95 12.95 -0.80 -15.05
CA TRP A 95 12.59 0.54 -15.54
C TRP A 95 11.10 0.82 -15.43
N PHE A 96 10.26 -0.17 -15.75
CA PHE A 96 8.81 -0.06 -15.58
C PHE A 96 8.43 0.15 -14.12
N GLY A 97 9.01 -0.63 -13.20
CA GLY A 97 8.80 -0.46 -11.77
C GLY A 97 9.27 0.90 -11.25
N LEU A 98 10.41 1.39 -11.75
CA LEU A 98 10.93 2.72 -11.40
C LEU A 98 10.03 3.84 -11.93
N ALA A 99 9.53 3.74 -13.16
CA ALA A 99 8.61 4.71 -13.74
C ALA A 99 7.28 4.79 -12.95
N ILE A 100 6.73 3.64 -12.57
CA ILE A 100 5.55 3.56 -11.72
C ILE A 100 5.83 4.16 -10.34
N SER A 101 6.96 3.82 -9.72
CA SER A 101 7.34 4.32 -8.41
C SER A 101 7.49 5.85 -8.41
N LEU A 102 8.11 6.40 -9.46
CA LEU A 102 8.23 7.84 -9.64
C LEU A 102 6.87 8.50 -9.84
N LEU A 103 5.99 7.90 -10.63
CA LEU A 103 4.63 8.41 -10.84
C LEU A 103 3.84 8.47 -9.52
N PHE A 104 3.88 7.40 -8.71
CA PHE A 104 3.24 7.40 -7.40
C PHE A 104 3.89 8.39 -6.43
N LEU A 105 5.22 8.52 -6.46
CA LEU A 105 5.92 9.50 -5.64
C LEU A 105 5.51 10.94 -5.98
N LEU A 106 5.41 11.26 -7.28
CA LEU A 106 4.93 12.57 -7.73
C LEU A 106 3.44 12.78 -7.41
N ALA A 107 2.62 11.74 -7.51
CA ALA A 107 1.21 11.80 -7.14
C ALA A 107 1.04 12.12 -5.65
N VAL A 108 1.81 11.46 -4.77
CA VAL A 108 1.82 11.74 -3.32
C VAL A 108 2.38 13.14 -3.03
N GLY A 109 3.48 13.53 -3.69
CA GLY A 109 4.06 14.86 -3.51
C GLY A 109 3.16 16.01 -4.02
N GLY A 110 2.21 15.71 -4.93
CA GLY A 110 1.22 16.64 -5.45
C GLY A 110 -0.08 16.70 -4.65
N GLU A 111 -0.30 15.80 -3.68
CA GLU A 111 -1.42 15.93 -2.76
C GLU A 111 -1.19 17.17 -1.88
N LYS A 112 -2.09 18.16 -1.99
CA LYS A 112 -2.11 19.30 -1.08
C LYS A 112 -2.19 18.77 0.34
N GLU A 113 -1.27 19.23 1.19
CA GLU A 113 -1.27 18.99 2.63
C GLU A 113 -2.68 19.26 3.15
N LEU A 114 -3.41 18.19 3.48
CA LEU A 114 -4.76 18.30 4.03
C LEU A 114 -4.63 19.01 5.36
N GLU A 115 -4.96 20.29 5.38
CA GLU A 115 -5.02 21.11 6.58
C GLU A 115 -5.88 20.34 7.59
N LEU A 116 -5.25 19.86 8.66
CA LEU A 116 -5.91 19.10 9.71
C LEU A 116 -7.12 19.92 10.17
N ARG A 117 -8.33 19.47 9.83
CA ARG A 117 -9.57 20.06 10.32
C ARG A 117 -9.56 19.90 11.84
N LYS A 118 -9.34 21.00 12.55
CA LYS A 118 -9.23 21.05 14.03
C LYS A 118 -10.56 20.99 14.75
N GLU A 119 -11.68 20.98 14.02
CA GLU A 119 -13.00 20.82 14.61
C GLU A 119 -13.45 19.37 14.45
N LEU A 120 -13.32 18.61 15.55
CA LEU A 120 -14.19 17.48 15.80
C LEU A 120 -15.58 18.05 16.13
N GLU A 121 -16.58 17.78 15.30
CA GLU A 121 -17.96 17.77 15.76
C GLU A 121 -18.13 16.47 16.57
N THR A 122 -17.80 16.53 17.87
CA THR A 122 -17.97 15.39 18.79
C THR A 122 -19.45 15.19 19.10
N GLU A 123 -20.11 14.22 18.47
CA GLU A 123 -21.35 13.60 18.98
C GLU A 123 -21.08 12.53 20.05
N TYR A 124 -19.80 12.22 20.33
CA TYR A 124 -19.39 11.40 21.47
C TYR A 124 -18.30 12.11 22.28
N GLY A 125 -18.73 13.10 23.07
CA GLY A 125 -17.93 13.65 24.16
C GLY A 125 -17.98 12.72 25.38
N LEU A 126 -16.81 12.40 25.92
CA LEU A 126 -16.69 11.96 27.32
C LEU A 126 -17.27 13.08 28.20
N ASP A 127 -18.36 12.79 28.92
CA ASP A 127 -19.01 13.74 29.82
C ASP A 127 -18.11 13.99 31.04
N ASP A 128 -17.34 15.09 31.02
CA ASP A 128 -16.61 15.60 32.19
C ASP A 128 -17.60 16.20 33.21
N ARG A 129 -18.43 15.35 33.80
CA ARG A 129 -19.27 15.70 34.96
C ARG A 129 -19.03 14.76 36.13
N ALA A 130 -17.80 14.79 36.62
CA ALA A 130 -17.48 14.50 38.02
C ALA A 130 -17.04 15.78 38.74
N LYS A 131 -17.96 16.76 38.83
CA LYS A 131 -17.87 17.86 39.79
C LYS A 131 -19.22 18.02 40.49
N GLY A 132 -19.43 17.19 41.51
CA GLY A 132 -20.31 17.47 42.66
C GLY A 132 -19.44 17.37 43.92
N MET A 133 -19.09 18.49 44.54
CA MET A 133 -19.63 18.98 45.83
C MET A 133 -19.27 18.01 46.99
N GLU A 134 -18.51 18.37 48.04
CA GLU A 134 -18.51 19.61 48.83
C GLU A 134 -17.13 19.94 49.47
N PRO A 135 -16.81 21.22 49.72
CA PRO A 135 -15.75 21.61 50.65
C PRO A 135 -16.25 21.53 52.11
N SER A 136 -15.54 20.75 52.93
CA SER A 136 -15.71 20.72 54.39
C SER A 136 -15.34 22.09 54.99
N SER A 137 -16.34 22.85 55.40
CA SER A 137 -16.18 24.10 56.16
C SER A 137 -15.58 23.83 57.53
N THR A 138 -14.45 24.45 57.84
CA THR A 138 -13.99 24.66 59.22
C THR A 138 -13.51 26.10 59.36
N GLU A 139 -14.45 27.03 59.58
CA GLU A 139 -14.14 28.32 60.20
C GLU A 139 -14.22 28.15 61.72
N ILE A 140 -13.11 28.43 62.41
CA ILE A 140 -13.04 28.45 63.87
C ILE A 140 -13.41 29.85 64.36
N GLY A 141 -14.50 29.93 65.10
CA GLY A 141 -14.58 30.73 66.33
C GLY A 141 -15.18 32.14 66.22
N SER A 142 -16.44 32.29 66.61
CA SER A 142 -16.78 33.17 67.74
C SER A 142 -18.20 32.89 68.26
N GLU A 143 -18.21 32.46 69.51
CA GLU A 143 -19.32 32.30 70.43
C GLU A 143 -20.06 33.63 70.64
N LYS A 144 -21.40 33.61 70.85
CA LYS A 144 -22.11 34.25 71.98
C LYS A 144 -23.65 34.15 71.86
N ILE A 145 -24.22 33.45 72.85
CA ILE A 145 -25.37 33.84 73.70
C ILE A 145 -26.79 33.85 73.09
N GLY A 146 -27.65 33.01 73.68
CA GLY A 146 -28.98 33.46 74.14
C GLY A 146 -30.21 32.74 73.58
N GLN A 147 -30.60 31.64 74.23
CA GLN A 147 -32.00 31.16 74.31
C GLN A 147 -32.86 32.26 75.02
N PRO A 148 -34.23 32.33 74.97
CA PRO A 148 -35.12 31.16 74.89
C PRO A 148 -36.54 31.30 74.27
N ALA A 149 -37.24 30.14 74.29
CA ALA A 149 -38.70 29.93 74.46
C ALA A 149 -39.62 30.41 73.32
N ALA A 150 -40.71 29.75 72.93
CA ALA A 150 -41.44 28.57 73.41
C ALA A 150 -42.45 28.17 72.31
N GLY A 151 -43.00 26.96 72.37
CA GLY A 151 -44.32 26.70 71.81
C GLY A 151 -44.59 25.30 71.25
N ALA A 152 -44.53 24.26 72.10
CA ALA A 152 -45.55 23.21 72.24
C ALA A 152 -45.07 22.15 73.26
#